data_AF-A0A6I9Q2E1-F1
#
_entry.id   AF-A0A6I9Q2E1-F1
#
_cell.length_a   1.000
_cell.length_b   1.000
_cell.length_c   1.000
_cell.angle_alpha   90.00
_cell.angle_beta   90.00
_cell.angle_gamma   90.00
#
_symmetry.space_group_name_H-M   'P 1'
#
loop_
_entity.id
_entity.type
_entity.pdbx_description
1 polymer ?
#
loop_
_entity_poly.entity_id
_entity_poly.type
_entity_poly.pdbx_seq_one_letter_code
_entity_poly.pdbx_strand_id
1 'polypeptide(L)'
;MDIDDYHEQLQRDAHFLCSDQRMDTELMDILVLQLNRIYPQILSDKEAHGFRKLSVPTKVRLAELLKHLHRKGEEACHEFYRGLHIHAEDVYSSLPTRVIQKETSDAKWSNTMAIHQERYVLNDRVISEQITCFGWIVATSERVAS
;
A
#
# COMPACT_ATOMS: atom_id res chain seq x y z
N MET A 1 -7.35 -0.69 -15.98
CA MET A 1 -5.93 -1.06 -15.98
C MET A 1 -5.74 -1.76 -14.66
N ASP A 2 -5.42 -3.04 -14.65
CA ASP A 2 -5.30 -3.79 -13.41
C ASP A 2 -4.07 -3.24 -12.67
N ILE A 3 -4.33 -2.52 -11.58
CA ILE A 3 -3.31 -1.78 -10.82
C ILE A 3 -2.40 -2.77 -10.09
N ASP A 4 -2.75 -4.05 -10.08
CA ASP A 4 -2.13 -5.09 -9.26
C ASP A 4 -0.99 -5.84 -9.97
N ASP A 5 -0.63 -5.51 -11.22
CA ASP A 5 0.50 -6.16 -11.87
C ASP A 5 1.85 -5.65 -11.31
N TYR A 6 2.38 -6.37 -10.33
CA TYR A 6 3.67 -6.10 -9.72
C TYR A 6 4.83 -6.14 -10.72
N HIS A 7 4.72 -6.85 -11.85
CA HIS A 7 5.76 -6.80 -12.89
C HIS A 7 5.84 -5.43 -13.52
N GLU A 8 4.70 -4.87 -13.92
CA GLU A 8 4.66 -3.53 -14.51
C GLU A 8 5.06 -2.47 -13.49
N GLN A 9 4.61 -2.61 -12.23
CA GLN A 9 5.03 -1.70 -11.16
C GLN A 9 6.56 -1.72 -11.01
N LEU A 10 7.17 -2.91 -10.93
CA LEU A 10 8.63 -3.06 -10.76
C LEU A 10 9.42 -2.44 -11.91
N GLN A 11 8.92 -2.54 -13.15
CA GLN A 11 9.54 -1.87 -14.30
C GLN A 11 9.48 -0.35 -14.18
N ARG A 12 8.34 0.21 -13.77
CA ARG A 12 8.16 1.66 -13.60
C ARG A 12 9.02 2.21 -12.47
N ASP A 13 9.11 1.48 -11.36
CA ASP A 13 9.80 1.93 -10.15
C ASP A 13 11.32 1.64 -10.17
N ALA A 14 11.81 0.79 -11.07
CA ALA A 14 13.21 0.38 -11.11
C ALA A 14 14.20 1.56 -11.18
N HIS A 15 13.89 2.57 -11.99
CA HIS A 15 14.75 3.75 -12.11
C HIS A 15 14.83 4.54 -10.81
N PHE A 16 13.69 4.71 -10.13
CA PHE A 16 13.62 5.37 -8.83
C PHE A 16 14.44 4.60 -7.79
N LEU A 17 14.22 3.29 -7.67
CA LEU A 17 14.95 2.43 -6.74
C LEU A 17 16.47 2.44 -6.96
N CYS A 18 16.93 2.46 -8.21
CA CYS A 18 18.37 2.49 -8.52
C CYS A 18 19.04 3.86 -8.28
N SER A 19 18.23 4.93 -8.18
CA SER A 19 18.71 6.30 -8.02
C SER A 19 18.59 6.80 -6.57
N ASP A 20 17.66 6.25 -5.79
CA ASP A 20 17.42 6.63 -4.40
C ASP A 20 18.60 6.24 -3.50
N GLN A 21 19.09 7.19 -2.71
CA GLN A 21 20.23 6.98 -1.81
C GLN A 21 19.89 6.04 -0.65
N ARG A 22 18.62 5.96 -0.26
CA ARG A 22 18.14 5.06 0.81
C ARG A 22 18.20 3.60 0.42
N MET A 23 18.30 3.31 -0.88
CA MET A 23 18.59 1.98 -1.41
C MET A 23 20.10 1.69 -1.30
N ASP A 24 20.61 1.69 -0.07
CA ASP A 24 22.00 1.43 0.24
C ASP A 24 22.31 -0.08 0.29
N THR A 25 23.57 -0.40 0.59
CA THR A 25 24.06 -1.78 0.65
C THR A 25 23.38 -2.58 1.75
N GLU A 26 23.07 -1.96 2.88
CA GLU A 26 22.49 -2.63 4.05
C GLU A 26 21.04 -3.01 3.76
N LEU A 27 20.24 -2.06 3.28
CA LEU A 27 18.86 -2.32 2.89
C LEU A 27 18.79 -3.38 1.78
N MET A 28 19.66 -3.28 0.77
CA MET A 28 19.73 -4.28 -0.29
C MET A 28 20.00 -5.69 0.27
N ASP A 29 20.96 -5.83 1.18
CA ASP A 29 21.33 -7.10 1.78
C ASP A 29 20.19 -7.68 2.65
N ILE A 30 19.46 -6.82 3.38
CA ILE A 30 18.26 -7.19 4.14
C ILE A 30 17.18 -7.74 3.21
N LEU A 31 16.89 -7.04 2.10
CA LEU A 31 15.88 -7.48 1.13
C LEU A 31 16.26 -8.83 0.50
N VAL A 32 17.52 -9.02 0.12
CA VAL A 32 18.00 -10.31 -0.40
C VAL A 32 17.85 -11.43 0.62
N LEU A 33 18.14 -11.17 1.89
CA LEU A 33 17.97 -12.13 2.97
C LEU A 33 16.50 -12.49 3.21
N GLN A 34 15.59 -11.51 3.17
CA GLN A 34 14.17 -11.78 3.30
C GLN A 34 13.70 -12.70 2.17
N LEU A 35 13.99 -12.35 0.93
CA LEU A 35 13.60 -13.13 -0.26
C LEU A 35 14.19 -14.55 -0.27
N ASN A 36 15.30 -14.76 0.43
CA ASN A 36 15.91 -16.08 0.61
C ASN A 36 15.25 -16.92 1.72
N ARG A 37 14.64 -16.29 2.73
CA ARG A 37 14.17 -17.00 3.94
C ARG A 37 12.66 -17.20 4.01
N ILE A 38 11.89 -16.58 3.13
CA ILE A 38 10.44 -16.76 3.04
C ILE A 38 10.06 -18.11 2.41
N TYR A 39 8.83 -18.56 2.65
CA TYR A 39 8.26 -19.75 2.03
C TYR A 39 7.05 -19.36 1.15
N PRO A 40 7.02 -19.74 -0.14
CA PRO A 40 8.10 -20.43 -0.85
C PRO A 40 9.32 -19.52 -1.06
N GLN A 41 10.51 -20.13 -1.11
CA GLN A 41 11.76 -19.40 -1.27
C GLN A 41 11.83 -18.73 -2.65
N ILE A 42 12.00 -17.40 -2.68
CA ILE A 42 12.11 -16.64 -3.94
C ILE A 42 13.54 -16.70 -4.48
N LEU A 43 14.55 -16.45 -3.62
CA LEU A 43 15.96 -16.56 -3.97
C LEU A 43 16.59 -17.79 -3.31
N SER A 44 17.16 -18.67 -4.12
CA SER A 44 17.99 -19.77 -3.61
C SER A 44 19.21 -19.23 -2.85
N ASP A 45 19.79 -20.04 -1.97
CA ASP A 45 20.98 -19.66 -1.20
C ASP A 45 22.14 -19.22 -2.10
N LYS A 46 22.26 -19.86 -3.27
CA LYS A 46 23.26 -19.50 -4.29
C LYS A 46 22.99 -18.13 -4.91
N GLU A 47 21.74 -17.82 -5.25
CA GLU A 47 21.34 -16.52 -5.80
C GLU A 47 21.56 -15.42 -4.76
N ALA A 48 21.08 -15.63 -3.54
CA ALA A 48 21.20 -14.69 -2.43
C ALA A 48 22.67 -14.38 -2.10
N HIS A 49 23.53 -15.41 -2.04
CA HIS A 49 24.96 -15.21 -1.85
C HIS A 49 25.60 -14.44 -3.02
N GLY A 50 25.11 -14.63 -4.25
CA GLY A 50 25.55 -13.89 -5.44
C GLY A 50 25.27 -12.39 -5.33
N PHE A 51 24.04 -12.01 -4.98
CA PHE A 51 23.63 -10.60 -4.89
C PHE A 51 24.28 -9.85 -3.72
N ARG A 52 24.73 -10.55 -2.68
CA ARG A 52 25.39 -9.93 -1.51
C ARG A 52 26.90 -9.76 -1.67
N LYS A 53 27.49 -10.15 -2.80
CA LYS A 53 28.92 -9.94 -3.05
C LYS A 53 29.24 -8.44 -3.05
N LEU A 54 30.11 -8.01 -2.15
CA LEU A 54 30.53 -6.60 -2.00
C LEU A 54 31.56 -6.16 -3.07
N SER A 55 32.03 -7.08 -3.91
CA SER A 55 32.95 -6.79 -5.02
C SER A 55 32.28 -6.05 -6.18
N VAL A 56 30.94 -5.95 -6.18
CA VAL A 56 30.15 -5.29 -7.22
C VAL A 56 29.44 -4.07 -6.62
N PRO A 57 29.41 -2.91 -7.27
CA PRO A 57 28.71 -1.73 -6.76
C PRO A 57 27.22 -1.99 -6.50
N THR A 58 26.69 -1.51 -5.37
CA THR A 58 25.31 -1.75 -4.92
C THR A 58 24.26 -1.44 -5.98
N LYS A 59 24.39 -0.32 -6.69
CA LYS A 59 23.45 0.06 -7.76
C LYS A 59 23.38 -0.97 -8.90
N VAL A 60 24.53 -1.54 -9.27
CA VAL A 60 24.59 -2.59 -10.31
C VAL A 60 23.92 -3.85 -9.81
N ARG A 61 24.24 -4.29 -8.59
CA ARG A 61 23.63 -5.47 -7.98
C ARG A 61 22.11 -5.31 -7.85
N LEU A 62 21.63 -4.12 -7.45
CA LEU A 62 20.21 -3.82 -7.30
C LEU A 62 19.50 -3.89 -8.65
N ALA A 63 20.06 -3.28 -9.70
CA ALA A 63 19.50 -3.37 -11.05
C ALA A 63 19.40 -4.83 -11.54
N GLU A 64 20.44 -5.65 -11.27
CA GLU A 64 20.43 -7.08 -11.59
C GLU A 64 19.40 -7.86 -10.77
N LEU A 65 19.25 -7.55 -9.48
CA LEU A 65 18.24 -8.15 -8.60
C LEU A 65 16.84 -7.86 -9.12
N LEU A 66 16.50 -6.61 -9.41
CA LEU A 66 15.18 -6.21 -9.92
C LEU A 66 14.85 -6.92 -11.24
N LYS A 67 15.83 -6.96 -12.16
CA LYS A 67 15.69 -7.69 -13.43
C LYS A 67 15.50 -9.19 -13.22
N HIS A 68 16.16 -9.76 -12.23
CA HIS A 68 16.05 -11.18 -11.91
C HIS A 68 14.68 -11.52 -11.31
N LEU A 69 14.19 -10.70 -10.38
CA LEU A 69 12.85 -10.85 -9.79
C LEU A 69 11.75 -10.70 -10.83
N HIS A 70 11.85 -9.71 -11.71
CA HIS A 70 10.94 -9.53 -12.84
C HIS A 70 10.90 -10.75 -13.78
N ARG A 71 12.00 -11.50 -13.92
CA ARG A 71 12.03 -12.74 -14.71
C ARG A 71 11.47 -13.95 -13.96
N LYS A 72 11.50 -13.93 -12.63
CA LYS A 72 10.99 -15.04 -11.80
C LYS A 72 9.46 -15.07 -11.78
N GLY A 73 8.83 -13.91 -11.77
CA GLY A 73 7.37 -13.82 -11.82
C GLY A 73 6.77 -12.80 -10.85
N GLU A 74 5.45 -12.81 -10.81
CA GLU A 74 4.64 -11.81 -10.13
C GLU A 74 4.81 -11.92 -8.61
N GLU A 75 4.76 -13.15 -8.09
CA GLU A 75 5.06 -13.48 -6.68
C GLU A 75 6.43 -12.93 -6.22
N ALA A 76 7.46 -13.02 -7.06
CA ALA A 76 8.79 -12.53 -6.73
C ALA A 76 8.85 -10.99 -6.66
N CYS A 77 8.10 -10.31 -7.54
CA CYS A 77 7.95 -8.86 -7.51
C CYS A 77 7.13 -8.41 -6.29
N HIS A 78 6.05 -9.13 -5.99
CA HIS A 78 5.20 -8.86 -4.83
C HIS A 78 5.98 -9.00 -3.52
N GLU A 79 6.72 -10.09 -3.32
CA GLU A 79 7.50 -10.30 -2.09
C GLU A 79 8.65 -9.30 -1.94
N PHE A 80 9.19 -8.78 -3.06
CA PHE A 80 10.12 -7.66 -3.00
C PHE A 80 9.44 -6.40 -2.45
N TYR A 81 8.25 -6.03 -2.94
CA TYR A 81 7.50 -4.90 -2.42
C TYR A 81 7.11 -5.10 -0.95
N ARG A 82 6.73 -6.32 -0.58
CA ARG A 82 6.44 -6.67 0.80
C ARG A 82 7.66 -6.48 1.71
N GLY A 83 8.84 -6.93 1.27
CA GLY A 83 10.10 -6.67 2.01
C GLY A 83 10.48 -5.20 2.07
N LEU A 84 10.31 -4.47 0.97
CA LEU A 84 10.57 -3.04 0.94
C LEU A 84 9.64 -2.29 1.91
N HIS A 85 8.36 -2.65 1.98
CA HIS A 85 7.42 -2.06 2.91
C HIS A 85 7.79 -2.32 4.38
N ILE A 86 8.26 -3.54 4.70
CA ILE A 86 8.66 -3.91 6.06
C ILE A 86 9.94 -3.20 6.50
N HIS A 87 10.92 -3.10 5.61
CA HIS A 87 12.27 -2.65 5.96
C HIS A 87 12.58 -1.20 5.61
N ALA A 88 11.80 -0.59 4.71
CA ALA A 88 11.97 0.78 4.25
C ALA A 88 10.63 1.36 3.79
N GLU A 89 9.69 1.49 4.73
CA GLU A 89 8.35 2.02 4.47
C GLU A 89 8.39 3.41 3.81
N ASP A 90 9.38 4.23 4.16
CA ASP A 90 9.58 5.56 3.60
C ASP A 90 9.99 5.52 2.12
N VAL A 91 10.82 4.54 1.71
CA VAL A 91 11.16 4.29 0.31
C VAL A 91 9.93 3.76 -0.42
N TYR A 92 9.27 2.76 0.17
CA TYR A 92 8.07 2.14 -0.38
C TYR A 92 6.96 3.17 -0.66
N SER A 93 6.69 4.06 0.30
CA SER A 93 5.64 5.07 0.17
C SER A 93 5.99 6.17 -0.85
N SER A 94 7.28 6.31 -1.19
CA SER A 94 7.79 7.28 -2.16
C SER A 94 7.80 6.74 -3.60
N LEU A 95 7.48 5.46 -3.80
CA LEU A 95 7.51 4.84 -5.12
C LEU A 95 6.53 5.55 -6.08
N PRO A 96 6.95 5.85 -7.33
CA PRO A 96 6.07 6.46 -8.32
C PRO A 96 4.71 5.75 -8.46
N THR A 97 4.71 4.41 -8.49
CA THR A 97 3.47 3.63 -8.58
C THR A 97 2.55 3.83 -7.36
N ARG A 98 3.11 3.96 -6.16
CA ARG A 98 2.35 4.17 -4.90
C ARG A 98 1.79 5.58 -4.79
N VAL A 99 2.57 6.57 -5.21
CA VAL A 99 2.13 7.97 -5.23
C VAL A 99 0.95 8.13 -6.18
N ILE A 100 1.03 7.60 -7.40
CA ILE A 100 -0.06 7.65 -8.38
C ILE A 100 -1.31 6.91 -7.89
N GLN A 101 -1.15 5.74 -7.25
CA GLN A 101 -2.26 5.00 -6.66
C GLN A 101 -2.98 5.77 -5.56
N LYS A 102 -2.23 6.49 -4.73
CA LYS A 102 -2.81 7.33 -3.68
C LYS A 102 -3.55 8.53 -4.26
N GLU A 103 -2.94 9.24 -5.21
CA GLU A 103 -3.57 10.40 -5.87
C GLU A 103 -4.87 10.02 -6.59
N THR A 104 -4.89 8.88 -7.29
CA THR A 104 -6.09 8.39 -7.98
C THR A 104 -7.19 7.97 -7.00
N SER A 105 -6.83 7.41 -5.84
CA SER A 105 -7.77 7.06 -4.78
C SER A 105 -8.37 8.30 -4.10
N ASP A 106 -7.54 9.30 -3.81
CA ASP A 106 -7.97 10.58 -3.21
C ASP A 106 -8.83 11.40 -4.18
N ALA A 107 -8.50 11.40 -5.46
CA ALA A 107 -9.34 12.01 -6.50
C ALA A 107 -10.70 11.30 -6.62
N LYS A 108 -10.72 9.96 -6.54
CA LYS A 108 -11.96 9.17 -6.56
C LYS A 108 -12.82 9.45 -5.33
N TRP A 109 -12.22 9.59 -4.15
CA TRP A 109 -12.91 10.00 -2.93
C TRP A 109 -13.51 11.40 -3.05
N SER A 110 -12.73 12.36 -3.57
CA SER A 110 -13.17 13.74 -3.78
C SER A 110 -14.34 13.83 -4.76
N ASN A 111 -14.30 13.08 -5.88
CA ASN A 111 -15.42 12.99 -6.81
C ASN A 111 -16.67 12.34 -6.18
N THR A 112 -16.49 11.31 -5.36
CA THR A 112 -17.61 10.63 -4.66
C THR A 112 -18.27 11.57 -3.66
N MET A 113 -17.48 12.34 -2.91
CA MET A 113 -17.99 13.35 -1.97
C MET A 113 -18.69 14.51 -2.68
N ALA A 114 -18.18 14.96 -3.83
CA ALA A 114 -18.86 15.96 -4.66
C ALA A 114 -20.23 15.45 -5.16
N ILE A 115 -20.31 14.21 -5.62
CA ILE A 115 -21.57 13.57 -6.05
C ILE A 115 -22.56 13.43 -4.87
N HIS A 116 -22.07 13.07 -3.68
CA HIS A 116 -22.93 13.01 -2.50
C HIS A 116 -23.46 14.39 -2.10
N GLN A 117 -22.62 15.44 -2.08
CA GLN A 117 -23.07 16.80 -1.81
C GLN A 117 -24.12 17.29 -2.81
N GLU A 118 -23.92 17.02 -4.11
CA GLU A 118 -24.87 17.42 -5.15
C GLU A 118 -26.23 16.71 -4.99
N ARG A 119 -26.23 15.44 -4.54
CA ARG A 119 -27.47 14.73 -4.18
C ARG A 119 -28.13 15.23 -2.90
N TYR A 120 -27.38 15.69 -1.90
CA TYR A 120 -27.96 16.29 -0.70
C TYR A 120 -28.61 17.65 -1.01
N VAL A 121 -27.94 18.50 -1.79
CA VAL A 121 -28.46 19.83 -2.18
C VAL A 121 -29.69 19.75 -3.08
N LEU A 122 -29.82 18.70 -3.90
CA LEU A 122 -31.00 18.49 -4.75
C LEU A 122 -32.17 17.80 -4.02
N ASN A 123 -31.95 17.25 -2.83
CA ASN A 123 -33.01 16.61 -2.05
C ASN A 123 -33.70 17.55 -1.04
N ASP A 124 -33.18 18.76 -0.84
CA ASP A 124 -33.75 19.79 0.06
C ASP A 124 -35.09 20.41 -0.44
N ARG A 125 -35.72 19.85 -1.48
CA ARG A 125 -37.05 20.26 -1.97
C ARG A 125 -38.20 19.32 -1.64
N VAL A 126 -37.97 18.20 -0.95
CA VAL A 126 -39.06 17.34 -0.49
C VAL A 126 -38.69 16.75 0.87
N ILE A 127 -39.67 16.72 1.78
CA ILE A 127 -39.59 16.29 3.19
C ILE A 127 -39.21 17.43 4.16
N SER A 128 -39.84 18.59 3.98
CA SER A 128 -40.39 19.27 5.15
C SER A 128 -41.65 18.50 5.57
N GLU A 129 -41.82 18.36 6.89
CA GLU A 129 -43.06 17.96 7.57
C GLU A 129 -43.21 16.46 7.90
N GLN A 130 -42.64 16.07 9.04
CA GLN A 130 -43.37 15.77 10.30
C GLN A 130 -42.67 14.65 11.09
N ILE A 131 -41.91 15.02 12.11
CA ILE A 131 -41.56 14.10 13.20
C ILE A 131 -42.20 14.67 14.46
N THR A 132 -43.43 14.26 14.72
CA THR A 132 -44.12 14.45 16.00
C THR A 132 -43.60 13.41 16.98
N CYS A 133 -42.81 13.84 17.96
CA CYS A 133 -42.27 12.99 19.02
C CYS A 133 -43.40 12.44 19.90
N PHE A 134 -43.68 11.14 19.85
CA PHE A 134 -44.48 10.48 20.88
C PHE A 134 -43.65 10.35 22.18
N GLY A 135 -44.25 10.80 23.27
CA GLY A 135 -43.61 11.02 24.56
C GLY A 135 -43.14 9.75 25.27
N TRP A 136 -42.08 9.92 26.06
CA TRP A 136 -41.60 8.93 27.01
C TRP A 136 -42.56 8.80 28.20
N ILE A 137 -43.12 7.62 28.42
CA ILE A 137 -43.67 7.25 29.72
C ILE A 137 -42.46 6.88 30.59
N VAL A 138 -42.09 7.78 31.49
CA VAL A 138 -41.18 7.49 32.60
C VAL A 138 -42.00 6.77 33.68
N ALA A 139 -41.64 5.52 33.93
CA ALA A 139 -42.07 4.79 35.12
C ALA A 139 -41.12 5.13 36.26
N THR A 140 -41.64 5.73 37.34
CA THR A 140 -40.96 5.73 38.64
C THR A 140 -41.95 5.26 39.70
N SER A 141 -41.68 4.04 40.16
CA SER A 141 -42.11 3.50 41.44
C SER A 141 -41.44 4.29 42.56
N GLU A 142 -42.21 4.85 43.51
CA GLU A 142 -41.72 4.92 44.89
C GLU A 142 -42.84 4.98 45.94
N ARG A 143 -42.44 4.56 47.15
CA ARG A 143 -43.16 4.00 48.30
C ARG A 143 -43.99 5.00 49.14
N VAL A 144 -45.02 4.42 49.78
CA VAL A 144 -45.40 4.49 51.22
C VAL A 144 -45.28 5.83 51.97
N ALA A 145 -46.44 6.38 52.34
CA ALA A 145 -46.84 6.93 53.65
C ALA A 145 -48.35 7.27 53.51
N SER A 146 -49.28 6.99 54.43
CA SER A 146 -49.27 7.08 55.89
C SER A 146 -50.12 5.98 56.54
#